data_AF-A0A821XUL0-F1
#
_entry.id   AF-A0A821XUL0-F1
#
_cell.length_a   1.000
_cell.length_b   1.000
_cell.length_c   1.000
_cell.angle_alpha   90.00
_cell.angle_beta   90.00
_cell.angle_gamma   90.00
#
_symmetry.space_group_name_H-M   'P 1'
#
loop_
_entity.id
_entity.type
_entity.pdbx_description
1 polymer ?
#
loop_
_entity_poly.entity_id
_entity_poly.type
_entity_poly.pdbx_seq_one_letter_code
_entity_poly.pdbx_strand_id
1 'polypeptide(L)'
;MNPPDDLLLCPITLALFRDPVLAQDGHTYERQAILEWIENKGTSPITGQKLSPEHLHLNRAIKKAVDRFEASSKNKNYQYTLGIHVKKKPDGPLFQTLGKSIYHAQWLPINDNLPEVVLLKIDGVRAEKEASFYVDLSRHPHIVRTYGFVHECTNGDNNDNSNAIMLLQEYARIGSLYDLLQERKKVPDEKLLIEIFLQIIDAMSFLAFNSVVHGNLACRNVLVFRFDEANPNNIIVKVTDFGLSRHSKLYSLTSSAEKSTLNLIPVRYAAPEILGVSVISDDFTEKSDVYSMGVLMWEAYSRGTIPWSEIENDDEVIRRVTNGEFLPKPSNCSELYWLIICKTWSQYPTDRPSFTELKRLLMEQYNNSVPVSPPFGMFALAI
;
A
#
# COMPACT_ATOMS: atom_id res chain seq x y z
N MET A 1 1.23 8.56 30.05
CA MET A 1 1.22 7.25 29.36
C MET A 1 0.05 7.27 28.40
N ASN A 2 0.32 7.41 27.11
CA ASN A 2 -0.71 7.20 26.09
C ASN A 2 -0.80 5.68 25.86
N PRO A 3 -2.00 5.08 25.75
CA PRO A 3 -2.12 3.67 25.44
C PRO A 3 -1.45 3.37 24.09
N PRO A 4 -0.96 2.14 23.84
CA PRO A 4 -0.49 1.75 22.53
C PRO A 4 -1.62 1.92 21.50
N ASP A 5 -1.31 2.58 20.39
CA ASP A 5 -2.22 2.93 19.28
C ASP A 5 -3.08 1.74 18.82
N ASP A 6 -2.59 0.51 18.96
CA ASP A 6 -3.25 -0.73 18.52
C ASP A 6 -4.57 -1.03 19.26
N LEU A 7 -4.74 -0.57 20.51
CA LEU A 7 -5.99 -0.77 21.27
C LEU A 7 -7.14 0.14 20.77
N LEU A 8 -6.83 1.10 19.91
CA LEU A 8 -7.81 2.03 19.32
C LEU A 8 -8.18 1.66 17.88
N LEU A 9 -7.60 0.58 17.34
CA LEU A 9 -7.89 0.10 16.00
C LEU A 9 -8.93 -1.02 16.03
N CYS A 10 -9.83 -1.01 15.05
CA CYS A 10 -10.78 -2.10 14.86
C CYS A 10 -10.07 -3.34 14.33
N PRO A 11 -10.31 -4.54 14.88
CA PRO A 11 -9.72 -5.78 14.37
C PRO A 11 -10.16 -6.19 12.96
N ILE A 12 -11.31 -5.69 12.49
CA ILE A 12 -11.82 -5.99 11.13
C ILE A 12 -11.29 -4.96 10.13
N THR A 13 -11.44 -3.67 10.42
CA THR A 13 -11.07 -2.60 9.47
C THR A 13 -9.62 -2.15 9.60
N LEU A 14 -8.96 -2.51 10.70
CA LEU A 14 -7.63 -2.08 11.11
C LEU A 14 -7.46 -0.55 11.16
N ALA A 15 -8.58 0.19 11.22
CA ALA A 15 -8.64 1.64 11.30
C ALA A 15 -9.07 2.08 12.71
N LEU A 16 -8.77 3.34 13.07
CA LEU A 16 -9.28 3.95 14.30
C LEU A 16 -10.81 3.86 14.35
N PHE A 17 -11.34 3.48 15.51
CA PHE A 17 -12.79 3.36 15.66
C PHE A 17 -13.50 4.71 15.49
N ARG A 18 -14.41 4.78 14.52
CA ARG A 18 -15.35 5.90 14.38
C ARG A 18 -16.58 5.67 15.23
N ASP A 19 -17.17 4.48 15.16
CA ASP A 19 -18.31 4.03 15.95
C ASP A 19 -18.02 2.65 16.58
N PRO A 20 -17.17 2.60 17.63
CA PRO A 20 -16.77 1.36 18.27
C PRO A 20 -17.94 0.71 18.99
N VAL A 21 -18.25 -0.54 18.67
CA VAL A 21 -19.23 -1.37 19.38
C VAL A 21 -18.56 -2.54 20.07
N LEU A 22 -18.90 -2.75 21.34
CA LEU A 22 -18.53 -3.93 22.11
C LEU A 22 -19.52 -5.06 21.79
N ALA A 23 -18.99 -6.21 21.41
CA ALA A 23 -19.74 -7.43 21.22
C ALA A 23 -19.73 -8.31 22.48
N GLN A 24 -20.63 -9.29 22.51
CA GLN A 24 -20.81 -10.21 23.65
C GLN A 24 -19.60 -11.12 23.92
N ASP A 25 -18.67 -11.24 22.98
CA ASP A 25 -17.42 -11.98 23.14
C ASP A 25 -16.29 -11.15 23.80
N GLY A 26 -16.61 -9.92 24.23
CA GLY A 26 -15.70 -9.02 24.93
C GLY A 26 -14.80 -8.18 24.02
N HIS A 27 -14.92 -8.30 22.69
CA HIS A 27 -14.12 -7.52 21.74
C HIS A 27 -14.86 -6.31 21.20
N THR A 28 -14.10 -5.30 20.78
CA THR A 28 -14.64 -4.07 20.18
C THR A 28 -14.40 -4.05 18.68
N TYR A 29 -15.43 -3.69 17.92
CA TYR A 29 -15.41 -3.65 16.46
C TYR A 29 -15.98 -2.32 15.94
N GLU A 30 -15.67 -1.97 14.70
CA GLU A 30 -16.31 -0.85 14.01
C GLU A 30 -17.72 -1.28 13.61
N ARG A 31 -18.74 -0.47 13.94
CA ARG A 31 -20.16 -0.88 13.83
C ARG A 31 -20.50 -1.42 12.45
N GLN A 32 -20.16 -0.67 11.41
CA GLN A 32 -20.53 -1.05 10.05
C GLN A 32 -19.87 -2.37 9.65
N ALA A 33 -18.58 -2.51 9.94
CA ALA A 33 -17.80 -3.69 9.58
C ALA A 33 -18.27 -4.96 10.31
N ILE A 34 -18.63 -4.86 11.59
CA ILE A 34 -19.12 -6.03 12.33
C ILE A 34 -20.54 -6.41 11.92
N LEU A 35 -21.40 -5.46 11.55
CA LEU A 35 -22.74 -5.76 11.05
C LEU A 35 -22.68 -6.54 9.73
N GLU A 36 -21.86 -6.07 8.78
CA GLU A 36 -21.61 -6.76 7.53
C GLU A 36 -20.98 -8.15 7.76
N TRP A 37 -20.06 -8.27 8.73
CA TRP A 37 -19.48 -9.56 9.09
C TRP A 37 -20.51 -10.53 9.67
N ILE A 38 -21.37 -10.08 10.59
CA ILE A 38 -22.41 -10.91 11.19
C ILE A 38 -23.42 -11.36 10.14
N GLU A 39 -23.81 -10.49 9.21
CA GLU A 39 -24.72 -10.85 8.11
C GLU A 39 -24.14 -11.98 7.25
N ASN A 40 -22.83 -11.95 6.98
CA ASN A 40 -22.15 -12.94 6.14
C ASN A 40 -21.72 -14.22 6.87
N LYS A 41 -21.31 -14.12 8.14
CA LYS A 41 -20.62 -15.21 8.87
C LYS A 41 -21.29 -15.60 10.20
N GLY A 42 -22.14 -14.76 10.76
CA GLY A 42 -22.88 -15.01 12.02
C GLY A 42 -22.03 -15.22 13.28
N THR A 43 -20.71 -14.99 13.22
CA THR A 43 -19.74 -15.35 14.26
C THR A 43 -18.73 -14.23 14.50
N SER A 44 -18.03 -14.27 15.64
CA SER A 44 -16.97 -13.33 15.98
C SER A 44 -15.77 -13.53 15.05
N PRO A 45 -15.24 -12.44 14.46
CA PRO A 45 -14.00 -12.49 13.69
C PRO A 45 -12.78 -12.97 14.49
N ILE A 46 -12.80 -12.85 15.83
CA ILE A 46 -11.65 -13.16 16.69
C ILE A 46 -11.82 -14.49 17.39
N THR A 47 -12.99 -14.71 17.99
CA THR A 47 -13.21 -15.86 18.89
C THR A 47 -14.00 -16.99 18.23
N GLY A 48 -14.59 -16.75 17.05
CA GLY A 48 -15.49 -17.69 16.37
C GLY A 48 -16.84 -17.90 17.08
N GLN A 49 -17.09 -17.25 18.23
CA GLN A 49 -18.36 -17.37 18.95
C GLN A 49 -19.51 -16.77 18.14
N LYS A 50 -20.71 -17.37 18.21
CA LYS A 50 -21.90 -16.81 17.54
C LYS A 50 -22.16 -15.38 18.03
N LEU A 51 -22.44 -14.45 17.12
CA LEU A 51 -22.75 -13.05 17.45
C LEU A 51 -24.17 -12.68 17.00
N SER A 52 -24.79 -11.74 17.71
CA SER A 52 -26.09 -11.17 17.37
C SER A 52 -25.97 -9.64 17.22
N PRO A 53 -26.53 -9.03 16.16
CA PRO A 53 -26.52 -7.58 15.99
C PRO A 53 -27.17 -6.82 17.15
N GLU A 54 -28.18 -7.42 17.79
CA GLU A 54 -28.93 -6.82 18.91
C GLU A 54 -28.10 -6.64 20.17
N HIS A 55 -27.00 -7.39 20.31
CA HIS A 55 -26.10 -7.35 21.46
C HIS A 55 -24.86 -6.48 21.23
N LEU A 56 -24.85 -5.67 20.17
CA LEU A 56 -23.78 -4.70 19.92
C LEU A 56 -24.08 -3.39 20.64
N HIS A 57 -23.22 -3.03 21.58
CA HIS A 57 -23.38 -1.81 22.37
C HIS A 57 -22.23 -0.85 22.12
N LEU A 58 -22.52 0.45 21.99
CA LEU A 58 -21.47 1.47 21.80
C LEU A 58 -20.44 1.39 22.94
N ASN A 59 -19.18 1.12 22.60
CA ASN A 59 -18.06 1.17 23.53
C ASN A 59 -17.63 2.63 23.74
N ARG A 60 -18.34 3.33 24.64
CA ARG A 60 -18.08 4.74 24.96
C ARG A 60 -16.67 5.01 25.47
N ALA A 61 -16.03 4.04 26.12
CA ALA A 61 -14.68 4.18 26.63
C ALA A 61 -13.67 4.26 25.48
N ILE A 62 -13.78 3.34 24.51
CA ILE A 62 -12.97 3.37 23.28
C ILE A 62 -13.31 4.59 22.44
N LYS A 63 -14.59 4.96 22.29
CA LYS A 63 -14.97 6.18 21.56
C LYS A 63 -14.32 7.43 22.15
N LYS A 64 -14.39 7.62 23.47
CA LYS A 64 -13.72 8.74 24.15
C LYS A 64 -12.20 8.66 24.05
N ALA A 65 -11.61 7.47 24.03
CA ALA A 65 -10.17 7.29 23.87
C ALA A 65 -9.72 7.66 22.46
N VAL A 66 -10.48 7.28 21.42
CA VAL A 66 -10.27 7.72 20.03
C VAL A 66 -10.48 9.23 19.91
N ASP A 67 -11.56 9.79 20.45
CA ASP A 67 -11.80 11.24 20.35
C ASP A 67 -10.69 12.05 21.06
N ARG A 68 -10.16 11.56 22.19
CA ARG A 68 -8.99 12.15 22.86
C ARG A 68 -7.73 11.96 22.03
N PHE A 69 -7.54 10.79 21.43
CA PHE A 69 -6.41 10.50 20.55
C PHE A 69 -6.44 11.42 19.33
N GLU A 70 -7.59 11.58 18.66
CA GLU A 70 -7.79 12.48 17.53
C GLU A 70 -7.65 13.95 17.92
N ALA A 71 -8.20 14.36 19.06
CA ALA A 71 -8.03 15.71 19.59
C ALA A 71 -6.57 15.98 19.98
N SER A 72 -5.84 14.97 20.47
CA SER A 72 -4.40 15.06 20.74
C SER A 72 -3.56 15.03 19.45
N SER A 73 -4.01 14.31 18.41
CA SER A 73 -3.38 14.25 17.09
C SER A 73 -3.54 15.55 16.31
N LYS A 74 -4.60 16.32 16.58
CA LYS A 74 -4.81 17.68 16.05
C LYS A 74 -3.94 18.73 16.74
N ASN A 75 -3.33 18.42 17.89
CA ASN A 75 -2.61 19.40 18.73
C ASN A 75 -1.23 18.94 19.25
N LYS A 76 -0.66 17.82 18.75
CA LYS A 76 0.72 17.41 19.06
C LYS A 76 1.47 16.94 17.81
N ASN A 77 2.47 17.74 17.43
CA ASN A 77 3.83 17.35 17.10
C ASN A 77 4.00 15.95 16.45
N TYR A 78 3.77 15.84 15.14
CA TYR A 78 4.43 14.84 14.28
C TYR A 78 5.95 15.11 14.24
N GLN A 79 6.58 15.37 15.37
CA GLN A 79 7.95 15.83 15.47
C GLN A 79 8.66 15.03 16.54
N TYR A 80 9.56 14.18 16.08
CA TYR A 80 10.51 13.42 16.86
C TYR A 80 11.86 14.10 16.79
N THR A 81 12.77 13.70 17.68
CA THR A 81 14.10 14.30 17.76
C THR A 81 15.13 13.20 17.81
N LEU A 82 16.08 13.25 16.88
CA LEU A 82 17.17 12.28 16.82
C LEU A 82 18.03 12.38 18.09
N GLY A 83 18.34 11.24 18.69
CA GLY A 83 19.07 11.14 19.96
C GLY A 83 18.21 11.27 21.21
N ILE A 84 16.96 11.75 21.10
CA ILE A 84 16.02 11.83 22.24
C ILE A 84 14.93 10.77 22.10
N HIS A 85 14.21 10.76 20.99
CA HIS A 85 13.05 9.90 20.74
C HIS A 85 13.38 8.69 19.86
N VAL A 86 14.37 8.84 18.98
CA VAL A 86 14.80 7.81 18.03
C VAL A 86 16.30 7.95 17.81
N LYS A 87 17.00 6.85 17.58
CA LYS A 87 18.39 6.84 17.10
C LYS A 87 18.51 6.11 15.78
N LYS A 88 19.40 6.60 14.93
CA LYS A 88 19.86 5.92 13.72
C LYS A 88 20.87 4.81 14.10
N LYS A 89 20.75 3.64 13.48
CA LYS A 89 21.75 2.56 13.64
C LYS A 89 22.99 2.84 12.79
N PRO A 90 24.18 2.31 13.17
CA PRO A 90 25.45 2.63 12.51
C PRO A 90 25.73 1.82 11.23
N ASP A 91 24.78 1.02 10.77
CA ASP A 91 24.86 0.02 9.70
C ASP A 91 24.78 0.60 8.27
N GLY A 92 24.92 1.92 8.10
CA GLY A 92 24.80 2.58 6.80
C GLY A 92 23.35 2.65 6.30
N PRO A 93 23.10 3.18 5.08
CA PRO A 93 21.77 3.18 4.49
C PRO A 93 21.35 1.76 4.08
N LEU A 94 20.12 1.38 4.41
CA LEU A 94 19.43 0.19 3.89
C LEU A 94 19.20 0.30 2.38
N PHE A 95 18.86 1.50 1.94
CA PHE A 95 18.52 1.81 0.56
C PHE A 95 18.86 3.26 0.27
N GLN A 96 19.35 3.53 -0.93
CA GLN A 96 19.73 4.87 -1.36
C GLN A 96 19.48 5.06 -2.85
N THR A 97 18.80 6.16 -3.19
CA THR A 97 18.58 6.62 -4.57
C THR A 97 18.95 8.09 -4.68
N LEU A 98 18.76 8.68 -5.88
CA LEU A 98 18.95 10.10 -6.09
C LEU A 98 17.90 10.89 -5.27
N GLY A 99 18.32 11.39 -4.11
CA GLY A 99 17.51 12.24 -3.22
C GLY A 99 16.74 11.52 -2.12
N LYS A 100 16.86 10.20 -1.98
CA LYS A 100 16.29 9.46 -0.83
C LYS A 100 17.29 8.49 -0.23
N SER A 101 17.28 8.38 1.09
CA SER A 101 18.06 7.39 1.83
C SER A 101 17.24 6.83 2.98
N ILE A 102 17.26 5.51 3.17
CA ILE A 102 16.56 4.84 4.27
C ILE A 102 17.61 4.27 5.22
N TYR A 103 17.45 4.50 6.52
CA TYR A 103 18.35 4.00 7.56
C TYR A 103 17.59 3.18 8.58
N HIS A 104 18.20 2.12 9.10
CA HIS A 104 17.66 1.47 10.30
C HIS A 104 17.61 2.45 11.48
N ALA A 105 16.56 2.33 12.27
CA ALA A 105 16.37 3.16 13.45
C ALA A 105 15.88 2.34 14.64
N GLN A 106 15.91 2.96 15.81
CA GLN A 106 15.44 2.37 17.05
C GLN A 106 14.82 3.44 17.95
N TRP A 107 13.66 3.14 18.53
CA TRP A 107 13.03 3.98 19.54
C TRP A 107 13.92 4.20 20.77
N LEU A 108 13.79 5.40 21.35
CA LEU A 108 14.40 5.77 22.62
C LEU A 108 13.32 6.24 23.61
N PRO A 109 13.28 5.69 24.85
CA PRO A 109 14.06 4.53 25.29
C PRO A 109 13.67 3.25 24.52
N ILE A 110 14.53 2.23 24.57
CA ILE A 110 14.27 0.95 23.93
C ILE A 110 13.06 0.31 24.61
N ASN A 111 12.09 -0.12 23.80
CA ASN A 111 10.90 -0.83 24.25
C ASN A 111 10.55 -1.89 23.21
N ASP A 112 10.65 -3.16 23.59
CA ASP A 112 10.42 -4.30 22.69
C ASP A 112 8.95 -4.44 22.27
N ASN A 113 8.02 -3.73 22.94
CA ASN A 113 6.62 -3.68 22.54
C ASN A 113 6.35 -2.62 21.45
N LEU A 114 7.34 -1.80 21.07
CA LEU A 114 7.18 -0.84 19.98
C LEU A 114 7.55 -1.48 18.63
N PRO A 115 6.86 -1.11 17.55
CA PRO A 115 7.18 -1.60 16.22
C PRO A 115 8.57 -1.16 15.81
N GLU A 116 9.21 -1.97 14.98
CA GLU A 116 10.48 -1.61 14.37
C GLU A 116 10.32 -0.44 13.40
N VAL A 117 11.36 0.38 13.29
CA VAL A 117 11.31 1.65 12.56
C VAL A 117 12.53 1.90 11.70
N VAL A 118 12.32 2.71 10.66
CA VAL A 118 13.36 3.25 9.79
C VAL A 118 13.24 4.78 9.72
N LEU A 119 14.36 5.42 9.41
CA LEU A 119 14.42 6.83 9.06
C LEU A 119 14.50 6.95 7.55
N LEU A 120 13.48 7.55 6.94
CA LEU A 120 13.48 7.96 5.54
C LEU A 120 13.97 9.41 5.48
N LYS A 121 15.15 9.61 4.90
CA LYS A 121 15.69 10.92 4.55
C LYS A 121 15.31 11.26 3.11
N ILE A 122 14.71 12.42 2.89
CA ILE A 122 14.34 12.98 1.60
C ILE A 122 15.12 14.27 1.42
N ASP A 123 15.96 14.36 0.40
CA ASP A 123 16.75 15.54 0.09
C ASP A 123 16.05 16.39 -0.99
N GLY A 124 16.14 17.71 -0.85
CA GLY A 124 15.84 18.65 -1.93
C GLY A 124 14.62 19.54 -1.69
N VAL A 125 14.42 20.48 -2.62
CA VAL A 125 13.48 21.60 -2.45
C VAL A 125 12.01 21.17 -2.34
N ARG A 126 11.68 19.94 -2.74
CA ARG A 126 10.31 19.38 -2.66
C ARG A 126 10.06 18.50 -1.43
N ALA A 127 11.07 18.29 -0.59
CA ALA A 127 11.00 17.34 0.52
C ALA A 127 9.83 17.65 1.48
N GLU A 128 9.55 18.93 1.79
CA GLU A 128 8.47 19.30 2.72
C GLU A 128 7.09 18.87 2.23
N LYS A 129 6.82 19.17 0.95
CA LYS A 129 5.53 18.85 0.32
C LYS A 129 5.37 17.36 0.11
N GLU A 130 6.45 16.66 -0.21
CA GLU A 130 6.42 15.20 -0.31
C GLU A 130 6.18 14.56 1.06
N ALA A 131 6.89 15.03 2.09
CA ALA A 131 6.79 14.54 3.45
C ALA A 131 5.40 14.74 4.07
N SER A 132 4.68 15.82 3.73
CA SER A 132 3.31 16.02 4.21
C SER A 132 2.36 14.93 3.72
N PHE A 133 2.48 14.48 2.46
CA PHE A 133 1.64 13.39 1.94
C PHE A 133 1.90 12.08 2.68
N TYR A 134 3.17 11.78 3.00
CA TYR A 134 3.52 10.60 3.78
C TYR A 134 2.85 10.61 5.16
N VAL A 135 2.79 11.75 5.83
CA VAL A 135 2.14 11.87 7.15
C VAL A 135 0.61 11.81 7.04
N ASP A 136 0.02 12.59 6.13
CA ASP A 136 -1.43 12.74 6.03
C ASP A 136 -2.13 11.45 5.56
N LEU A 137 -1.50 10.70 4.66
CA LEU A 137 -2.07 9.50 4.05
C LEU A 137 -1.67 8.19 4.75
N SER A 138 -0.72 8.24 5.70
CA SER A 138 -0.20 7.08 6.46
C SER A 138 -1.24 6.31 7.30
N ARG A 139 -2.47 6.81 7.38
CA ARG A 139 -3.53 6.23 8.22
C ARG A 139 -4.23 5.05 7.56
N HIS A 140 -4.03 4.84 6.27
CA HIS A 140 -4.58 3.69 5.56
C HIS A 140 -3.83 2.40 5.96
N PRO A 141 -4.52 1.28 6.25
CA PRO A 141 -3.87 0.05 6.73
C PRO A 141 -2.87 -0.54 5.72
N HIS A 142 -3.07 -0.28 4.43
CA HIS A 142 -2.24 -0.75 3.32
C HIS A 142 -1.33 0.34 2.72
N ILE A 143 -1.06 1.43 3.46
CA ILE A 143 -0.03 2.42 3.14
C ILE A 143 0.99 2.41 4.27
N VAL A 144 2.29 2.49 3.95
CA VAL A 144 3.34 2.50 4.97
C VAL A 144 3.12 3.65 5.96
N ARG A 145 3.04 3.30 7.24
CA ARG A 145 2.79 4.24 8.33
C ARG A 145 4.01 5.14 8.51
N THR A 146 3.76 6.43 8.39
CA THR A 146 4.70 7.49 8.76
C THR A 146 4.27 8.09 10.08
N TYR A 147 5.08 7.89 11.12
CA TYR A 147 4.80 8.38 12.46
C TYR A 147 4.95 9.90 12.56
N GLY A 148 5.83 10.50 11.75
CA GLY A 148 6.05 11.94 11.69
C GLY A 148 7.45 12.33 11.24
N PHE A 149 7.73 13.63 11.30
CA PHE A 149 9.01 14.27 11.03
C PHE A 149 10.02 14.01 12.15
N VAL A 150 11.30 13.96 11.80
CA VAL A 150 12.41 13.83 12.75
C VAL A 150 13.38 14.98 12.55
N HIS A 151 13.65 15.71 13.62
CA HIS A 151 14.64 16.79 13.63
C HIS A 151 15.94 16.34 14.26
N GLU A 152 17.07 16.81 13.73
CA GLU A 152 18.37 16.68 14.39
C GLU A 152 18.54 17.81 15.43
N CYS A 153 19.04 17.47 16.62
CA CYS A 153 19.52 18.47 17.56
C CYS A 153 20.84 19.03 17.03
N THR A 154 20.79 20.12 16.28
CA THR A 154 21.99 20.85 15.90
C THR A 154 22.51 21.60 17.14
N ASN A 155 23.68 21.20 17.63
CA ASN A 155 24.39 21.94 18.65
C ASN A 155 25.00 23.20 18.01
N GLY A 156 24.19 24.26 17.84
CA GLY A 156 24.67 25.63 17.62
C GLY A 156 25.34 25.98 16.28
N ASP A 157 25.72 25.03 15.43
CA ASP A 157 26.28 25.32 14.11
C ASP A 157 25.16 25.41 13.07
N ASN A 158 24.67 26.64 12.84
CA ASN A 158 23.69 27.02 11.82
C ASN A 158 24.24 26.93 10.37
N ASN A 159 24.93 25.85 10.04
CA ASN A 159 25.48 25.61 8.70
C ASN A 159 24.85 24.42 7.99
N ASP A 160 23.69 23.95 8.47
CA ASP A 160 22.95 22.90 7.77
C ASP A 160 22.04 23.52 6.71
N ASN A 161 22.66 23.88 5.59
CA ASN A 161 21.99 24.24 4.34
C ASN A 161 21.37 23.01 3.63
N SER A 162 21.21 21.88 4.32
CA SER A 162 20.56 20.72 3.76
C SER A 162 19.04 20.92 3.83
N ASN A 163 18.42 21.09 2.65
CA ASN A 163 16.96 21.09 2.48
C ASN A 163 16.41 19.66 2.61
N ALA A 164 16.86 18.93 3.63
CA ALA A 164 16.61 17.52 3.84
C ALA A 164 15.63 17.31 4.98
N ILE A 165 14.68 16.40 4.78
CA ILE A 165 13.68 16.04 5.77
C ILE A 165 13.85 14.59 6.15
N MET A 166 13.75 14.31 7.45
CA MET A 166 13.68 12.94 7.94
C MET A 166 12.27 12.63 8.41
N LEU A 167 11.82 11.44 8.04
CA LEU A 167 10.55 10.85 8.44
C LEU A 167 10.81 9.55 9.19
N LEU A 168 10.03 9.32 10.24
CA LEU A 168 10.03 8.06 10.99
C LEU A 168 8.93 7.17 10.43
N GLN A 169 9.28 5.99 9.93
CA GLN A 169 8.34 5.03 9.35
C GLN A 169 8.45 3.66 9.99
N GLU A 170 7.37 2.87 9.90
CA GLU A 170 7.40 1.46 10.27
C GLU A 170 8.35 0.66 9.35
N TYR A 171 9.01 -0.35 9.91
CA TYR A 171 9.96 -1.18 9.18
C TYR A 171 9.33 -2.50 8.70
N ALA A 172 9.47 -2.80 7.42
CA ALA A 172 9.07 -4.07 6.82
C ALA A 172 10.27 -5.04 6.78
N ARG A 173 10.35 -5.95 7.76
CA ARG A 173 11.44 -6.94 7.87
C ARG A 173 11.58 -7.87 6.67
N ILE A 174 10.48 -8.21 6.01
CA ILE A 174 10.46 -9.16 4.87
C ILE A 174 10.96 -8.48 3.59
N GLY A 175 11.05 -7.15 3.57
CA GLY A 175 11.44 -6.39 2.38
C GLY A 175 10.25 -6.10 1.46
N SER A 176 10.54 -5.90 0.18
CA SER A 176 9.52 -5.63 -0.83
C SER A 176 8.87 -6.92 -1.33
N LEU A 177 7.72 -6.79 -1.99
CA LEU A 177 7.06 -7.89 -2.67
C LEU A 177 7.97 -8.47 -3.77
N TYR A 178 8.77 -7.62 -4.41
CA TYR A 178 9.80 -8.07 -5.36
C TYR A 178 10.81 -9.01 -4.68
N ASP A 179 11.38 -8.61 -3.53
CA ASP A 179 12.37 -9.42 -2.80
C ASP A 179 11.78 -10.78 -2.41
N LEU A 180 10.57 -10.76 -1.82
CA LEU A 180 9.85 -11.97 -1.43
C LEU A 180 9.63 -12.93 -2.61
N LEU A 181 9.24 -12.41 -3.77
CA LEU A 181 8.96 -13.24 -4.95
C LEU A 181 10.23 -13.84 -5.56
N GLN A 182 11.34 -13.10 -5.54
CA GLN A 182 12.65 -13.56 -6.03
C GLN A 182 13.22 -14.68 -5.17
N GLU A 183 13.08 -14.58 -3.84
CA GLU A 183 13.56 -15.60 -2.90
C GLU A 183 12.78 -16.92 -3.00
N ARG A 184 11.54 -16.88 -3.51
CA ARG A 184 10.67 -18.05 -3.59
C ARG A 184 10.98 -18.92 -4.80
N LYS A 185 10.97 -20.24 -4.60
CA LYS A 185 11.15 -21.24 -5.67
C LYS A 185 9.94 -21.35 -6.61
N LYS A 186 8.75 -21.00 -6.13
CA LYS A 186 7.48 -21.10 -6.86
C LYS A 186 6.72 -19.79 -6.75
N VAL A 187 5.98 -19.46 -7.80
CA VAL A 187 4.94 -18.42 -7.77
C VAL A 187 3.97 -18.77 -6.64
N PRO A 188 3.56 -17.81 -5.80
CA PRO A 188 2.40 -18.02 -4.93
C PRO A 188 1.17 -18.43 -5.75
N ASP A 189 0.23 -19.15 -5.14
CA ASP A 189 -1.01 -19.47 -5.85
C ASP A 189 -1.82 -18.21 -6.19
N GLU A 190 -2.68 -18.33 -7.19
CA GLU A 190 -3.46 -17.20 -7.71
C GLU A 190 -4.36 -16.55 -6.65
N LYS A 191 -4.88 -17.33 -5.68
CA LYS A 191 -5.71 -16.76 -4.60
C LYS A 191 -4.88 -15.91 -3.65
N LEU A 192 -3.69 -16.37 -3.30
CA LEU A 192 -2.76 -15.64 -2.45
C LEU A 192 -2.35 -14.32 -3.11
N LEU A 193 -2.07 -14.37 -4.42
CA LEU A 193 -1.77 -13.18 -5.20
C LEU A 193 -2.97 -12.21 -5.22
N ILE A 194 -4.19 -12.71 -5.44
CA ILE A 194 -5.40 -11.88 -5.39
C ILE A 194 -5.57 -11.22 -4.02
N GLU A 195 -5.33 -11.93 -2.91
CA GLU A 195 -5.38 -11.34 -1.56
C GLU A 195 -4.41 -10.15 -1.42
N ILE A 196 -3.17 -10.32 -1.89
CA ILE A 196 -2.17 -9.24 -1.94
C ILE A 196 -2.67 -8.07 -2.81
N PHE A 197 -3.20 -8.35 -4.00
CA PHE A 197 -3.67 -7.29 -4.91
C PHE A 197 -4.87 -6.54 -4.37
N LEU A 198 -5.79 -7.20 -3.67
CA LEU A 198 -6.94 -6.54 -3.05
C LEU A 198 -6.49 -5.51 -2.01
N GLN A 199 -5.44 -5.81 -1.22
CA GLN A 199 -4.84 -4.86 -0.28
C GLN A 199 -4.19 -3.66 -0.99
N ILE A 200 -3.45 -3.91 -2.08
CA ILE A 200 -2.83 -2.85 -2.89
C ILE A 200 -3.91 -1.97 -3.54
N ILE A 201 -4.94 -2.56 -4.14
CA ILE A 201 -6.04 -1.85 -4.79
C ILE A 201 -6.82 -1.00 -3.79
N ASP A 202 -6.98 -1.46 -2.55
CA ASP A 202 -7.62 -0.68 -1.48
C ASP A 202 -6.82 0.59 -1.18
N ALA A 203 -5.49 0.46 -1.00
CA ALA A 203 -4.60 1.61 -0.83
C ALA A 203 -4.64 2.57 -2.03
N MET A 204 -4.60 2.04 -3.25
CA MET A 204 -4.62 2.84 -4.48
C MET A 204 -5.97 3.54 -4.70
N SER A 205 -7.08 2.90 -4.31
CA SER A 205 -8.41 3.52 -4.30
C SER A 205 -8.43 4.70 -3.32
N PHE A 206 -7.83 4.54 -2.14
CA PHE A 206 -7.71 5.61 -1.15
C PHE A 206 -6.84 6.77 -1.67
N LEU A 207 -5.70 6.49 -2.32
CA LEU A 207 -4.88 7.54 -2.94
C LEU A 207 -5.65 8.30 -4.01
N ALA A 208 -6.31 7.58 -4.93
CA ALA A 208 -7.12 8.17 -6.00
C ALA A 208 -8.25 9.06 -5.45
N PHE A 209 -8.95 8.60 -4.41
CA PHE A 209 -9.99 9.37 -3.74
C PHE A 209 -9.47 10.68 -3.14
N ASN A 210 -8.23 10.69 -2.65
CA ASN A 210 -7.54 11.89 -2.15
C ASN A 210 -6.85 12.70 -3.28
N SER A 211 -7.15 12.42 -4.54
CA SER A 211 -6.54 13.06 -5.72
C SER A 211 -5.01 12.91 -5.76
N VAL A 212 -4.51 11.77 -5.28
CA VAL A 212 -3.10 11.41 -5.30
C VAL A 212 -2.89 10.29 -6.31
N VAL A 213 -2.06 10.57 -7.31
CA VAL A 213 -1.59 9.59 -8.28
C VAL A 213 -0.22 9.12 -7.83
N HIS A 214 0.00 7.81 -7.74
CA HIS A 214 1.27 7.24 -7.29
C HIS A 214 2.37 7.42 -8.34
N GLY A 215 2.11 7.09 -9.60
CA GLY A 215 3.02 7.27 -10.73
C GLY A 215 4.27 6.38 -10.75
N ASN A 216 4.42 5.46 -9.78
CA ASN A 216 5.56 4.54 -9.66
C ASN A 216 5.15 3.21 -9.00
N LEU A 217 3.95 2.72 -9.29
CA LEU A 217 3.44 1.47 -8.71
C LEU A 217 4.15 0.26 -9.33
N ALA A 218 4.81 -0.55 -8.50
CA ALA A 218 5.54 -1.77 -8.88
C ALA A 218 5.77 -2.66 -7.64
N CYS A 219 6.13 -3.94 -7.80
CA CYS A 219 6.37 -4.84 -6.67
C CYS A 219 7.47 -4.34 -5.71
N ARG A 220 8.49 -3.63 -6.22
CA ARG A 220 9.53 -3.00 -5.39
C ARG A 220 8.99 -1.93 -4.42
N ASN A 221 7.84 -1.33 -4.74
CA ASN A 221 7.19 -0.27 -3.97
C ASN A 221 5.98 -0.79 -3.16
N VAL A 222 5.89 -2.11 -3.00
CA VAL A 222 4.96 -2.77 -2.08
C VAL A 222 5.81 -3.49 -1.04
N LEU A 223 5.69 -3.09 0.23
CA LEU A 223 6.43 -3.70 1.33
C LEU A 223 5.60 -4.79 2.02
N VAL A 224 6.26 -5.87 2.41
CA VAL A 224 5.63 -7.02 3.06
C VAL A 224 5.89 -6.96 4.57
N PHE A 225 4.84 -6.85 5.37
CA PHE A 225 4.93 -6.79 6.82
C PHE A 225 4.67 -8.14 7.48
N ARG A 226 3.71 -8.89 6.93
CA ARG A 226 3.41 -10.26 7.32
C ARG A 226 3.15 -11.08 6.07
N PHE A 227 3.64 -12.32 6.07
CA PHE A 227 3.39 -13.24 4.99
C PHE A 227 3.26 -14.65 5.57
N ASP A 228 2.06 -15.20 5.48
CA ASP A 228 1.74 -16.55 5.91
C ASP A 228 0.95 -17.22 4.78
N GLU A 229 1.64 -18.06 4.01
CA GLU A 229 1.07 -18.76 2.87
C GLU A 229 -0.03 -19.75 3.29
N ALA A 230 0.03 -20.29 4.51
CA ALA A 230 -0.98 -21.21 5.02
C ALA A 230 -2.23 -20.47 5.53
N ASN A 231 -2.11 -19.18 5.86
CA ASN A 231 -3.20 -18.36 6.35
C ASN A 231 -3.21 -17.00 5.63
N PRO A 232 -3.92 -16.88 4.49
CA PRO A 232 -3.99 -15.65 3.71
C PRO A 232 -4.44 -14.41 4.52
N ASN A 233 -5.25 -14.59 5.57
CA ASN A 233 -5.68 -13.50 6.47
C ASN A 233 -4.53 -12.93 7.32
N ASN A 234 -3.38 -13.59 7.36
CA ASN A 234 -2.17 -13.16 8.04
C ASN A 234 -1.10 -12.66 7.04
N ILE A 235 -1.53 -12.23 5.86
CA ILE A 235 -0.70 -11.49 4.90
C ILE A 235 -1.01 -10.01 5.03
N ILE A 236 0.03 -9.19 5.18
CA ILE A 236 -0.10 -7.74 5.16
C ILE A 236 0.95 -7.16 4.24
N VAL A 237 0.47 -6.49 3.20
CA VAL A 237 1.29 -5.67 2.31
C VAL A 237 0.88 -4.21 2.41
N LYS A 238 1.84 -3.31 2.18
CA LYS A 238 1.60 -1.87 2.20
C LYS A 238 2.34 -1.16 1.07
N VAL A 239 1.66 -0.22 0.43
CA VAL A 239 2.21 0.62 -0.62
C VAL A 239 3.11 1.71 -0.01
N THR A 240 4.24 1.96 -0.65
CA THR A 240 5.21 3.01 -0.28
C THR A 240 5.66 3.80 -1.52
N ASP A 241 6.53 4.77 -1.33
CA ASP A 241 7.18 5.54 -2.41
C ASP A 241 6.22 6.22 -3.40
N PHE A 242 5.03 6.59 -2.92
CA PHE A 242 4.12 7.48 -3.65
C PHE A 242 4.59 8.95 -3.63
N GLY A 243 5.79 9.25 -3.13
CA GLY A 243 6.34 10.60 -3.03
C GLY A 243 6.71 11.27 -4.37
N LEU A 244 6.69 10.51 -5.47
CA LEU A 244 6.63 11.09 -6.84
C LEU A 244 5.21 11.57 -7.22
N SER A 245 4.26 11.57 -6.27
CA SER A 245 2.86 11.82 -6.55
C SER A 245 2.62 13.17 -7.19
N ARG A 246 2.05 13.14 -8.39
CA ARG A 246 1.71 14.34 -9.15
C ARG A 246 0.29 14.73 -8.80
N HIS A 247 0.15 15.74 -7.94
CA HIS A 247 -1.17 16.34 -7.72
C HIS A 247 -1.50 17.20 -8.94
N SER A 248 -2.48 16.78 -9.74
CA SER A 248 -2.80 17.38 -11.05
C SER A 248 -2.95 18.92 -10.99
N LYS A 249 -3.53 19.46 -9.91
CA LYS A 249 -3.70 20.92 -9.76
C LYS A 249 -2.50 21.71 -9.21
N LEU A 250 -1.53 21.09 -8.55
CA LEU A 250 -0.47 21.80 -7.81
C LEU A 250 0.91 21.72 -8.46
N TYR A 251 1.09 20.89 -9.49
CA TYR A 251 2.34 20.77 -10.25
C TYR A 251 2.39 21.74 -11.45
N SER A 252 1.27 22.36 -11.81
CA SER A 252 1.13 23.28 -12.95
C SER A 252 1.75 24.68 -12.73
N LEU A 253 2.38 24.95 -11.57
CA LEU A 253 2.79 26.30 -11.15
C LEU A 253 4.30 26.56 -11.14
N THR A 254 5.17 25.59 -11.48
CA THR A 254 6.64 25.79 -11.44
C THR A 254 7.34 25.26 -12.69
N SER A 255 7.55 26.16 -13.66
CA SER A 255 8.03 25.90 -15.03
C SER A 255 9.50 25.46 -15.18
N SER A 256 10.32 25.51 -14.14
CA SER A 256 11.75 25.16 -14.22
C SER A 256 12.10 23.75 -13.73
N ALA A 257 11.22 23.13 -12.93
CA ALA A 257 11.45 21.81 -12.33
C ALA A 257 10.61 20.69 -13.00
N GLU A 258 9.95 20.99 -14.11
CA GLU A 258 9.20 20.02 -14.93
C GLU A 258 10.16 19.07 -15.68
N LYS A 259 11.30 19.58 -16.17
CA LYS A 259 12.26 18.79 -16.98
C LYS A 259 13.04 17.72 -16.20
N SER A 260 13.33 17.93 -14.90
CA SER A 260 14.13 16.97 -14.13
C SER A 260 13.32 15.79 -13.60
N THR A 261 12.04 15.98 -13.26
CA THR A 261 11.14 14.91 -12.79
C THR A 261 10.57 14.02 -13.90
N LEU A 262 10.55 14.51 -15.15
CA LEU A 262 10.19 13.70 -16.32
C LEU A 262 11.26 12.64 -16.65
N ASN A 263 12.51 12.84 -16.24
CA ASN A 263 13.60 11.87 -16.37
C ASN A 263 13.53 10.69 -15.38
N LEU A 264 12.48 10.59 -14.57
CA LEU A 264 12.29 9.54 -13.55
C LEU A 264 11.07 8.64 -13.83
N ILE A 265 10.50 8.67 -15.04
CA ILE A 265 9.37 7.82 -15.41
C ILE A 265 9.84 6.35 -15.41
N PRO A 266 9.16 5.45 -14.67
CA PRO A 266 9.48 4.04 -14.71
C PRO A 266 8.94 3.43 -16.02
N VAL A 267 9.68 3.60 -17.12
CA VAL A 267 9.24 3.32 -18.50
C VAL A 267 8.50 1.99 -18.64
N ARG A 268 9.06 0.93 -18.07
CA ARG A 268 8.56 -0.46 -18.17
C ARG A 268 7.23 -0.71 -17.43
N TYR A 269 6.77 0.25 -16.63
CA TYR A 269 5.55 0.19 -15.83
C TYR A 269 4.54 1.27 -16.23
N ALA A 270 4.94 2.23 -17.05
CA ALA A 270 4.17 3.41 -17.36
C ALA A 270 3.14 3.16 -18.46
N ALA A 271 2.00 3.84 -18.35
CA ALA A 271 0.94 3.78 -19.34
C ALA A 271 1.33 4.51 -20.65
N PRO A 272 0.74 4.16 -21.81
CA PRO A 272 1.03 4.77 -23.10
C PRO A 272 0.99 6.31 -23.12
N GLU A 273 0.02 6.92 -22.45
CA GLU A 273 -0.13 8.37 -22.35
C GLU A 273 0.99 9.04 -21.55
N ILE A 274 1.63 8.29 -20.64
CA ILE A 274 2.77 8.74 -19.84
C ILE A 274 4.08 8.61 -20.61
N LEU A 275 4.09 7.87 -21.72
CA LEU A 275 5.26 7.65 -22.58
C LEU A 275 5.24 8.53 -23.85
N GLY A 276 4.28 9.45 -23.95
CA GLY A 276 4.13 10.34 -25.09
C GLY A 276 5.25 11.37 -25.25
N VAL A 277 5.28 12.05 -26.40
CA VAL A 277 6.35 13.02 -26.75
C VAL A 277 6.32 14.29 -25.88
N SER A 278 5.17 14.64 -25.29
CA SER A 278 5.01 15.83 -24.45
C SER A 278 4.14 15.50 -23.23
N VAL A 279 4.76 14.91 -22.22
CA VAL A 279 4.08 14.52 -20.97
C VAL A 279 4.02 15.72 -20.02
N ILE A 280 2.83 16.02 -19.52
CA ILE A 280 2.58 17.04 -18.49
C ILE A 280 2.06 16.39 -17.20
N SER A 281 1.89 17.18 -16.13
CA SER A 281 1.39 16.67 -14.84
C SER A 281 0.00 16.04 -14.95
N ASP A 282 -0.83 16.55 -15.86
CA ASP A 282 -2.25 16.19 -15.97
C ASP A 282 -2.47 14.85 -16.68
N ASP A 283 -1.45 14.33 -17.37
CA ASP A 283 -1.51 13.00 -17.98
C ASP A 283 -1.47 11.89 -16.90
N PHE A 284 -0.92 12.20 -15.72
CA PHE A 284 -0.90 11.29 -14.58
C PHE A 284 -2.26 11.30 -13.90
N THR A 285 -2.91 10.13 -13.90
CA THR A 285 -4.28 9.95 -13.40
C THR A 285 -4.42 8.63 -12.65
N GLU A 286 -5.56 8.42 -11.98
CA GLU A 286 -5.92 7.08 -11.48
C GLU A 286 -5.76 6.01 -12.58
N LYS A 287 -6.10 6.34 -13.83
CA LYS A 287 -6.07 5.40 -14.95
C LYS A 287 -4.65 5.04 -15.39
N SER A 288 -3.68 5.94 -15.23
CA SER A 288 -2.27 5.58 -15.45
C SER A 288 -1.77 4.63 -14.36
N ASP A 289 -2.20 4.84 -13.10
CA ASP A 289 -1.86 3.90 -12.01
C ASP A 289 -2.56 2.54 -12.18
N VAL A 290 -3.79 2.50 -12.73
CA VAL A 290 -4.47 1.23 -13.06
C VAL A 290 -3.68 0.43 -14.09
N TYR A 291 -3.08 1.09 -15.08
CA TYR A 291 -2.18 0.42 -16.03
C TYR A 291 -0.97 -0.18 -15.31
N SER A 292 -0.30 0.61 -14.46
CA SER A 292 0.84 0.16 -13.66
C SER A 292 0.45 -0.98 -12.69
N MET A 293 -0.78 -0.99 -12.17
CA MET A 293 -1.31 -2.11 -11.37
C MET A 293 -1.37 -3.40 -12.19
N GLY A 294 -1.78 -3.34 -13.46
CA GLY A 294 -1.72 -4.48 -14.37
C GLY A 294 -0.31 -5.02 -14.58
N VAL A 295 0.66 -4.10 -14.76
CA VAL A 295 2.08 -4.48 -14.87
C VAL A 295 2.59 -5.11 -13.57
N LEU A 296 2.23 -4.57 -12.40
CA LEU A 296 2.55 -5.15 -11.09
C LEU A 296 1.95 -6.55 -10.94
N MET A 297 0.68 -6.74 -11.33
CA MET A 297 0.02 -8.04 -11.30
C MET A 297 0.73 -9.08 -12.17
N TRP A 298 1.20 -8.66 -13.36
CA TRP A 298 2.01 -9.50 -14.24
C TRP A 298 3.39 -9.81 -13.65
N GLU A 299 4.07 -8.80 -13.10
CA GLU A 299 5.37 -8.91 -12.45
C GLU A 299 5.31 -9.91 -11.29
N ALA A 300 4.28 -9.80 -10.46
CA ALA A 300 4.05 -10.70 -9.33
C ALA A 300 3.85 -12.16 -9.78
N TYR A 301 3.01 -12.37 -10.79
CA TYR A 301 2.78 -13.71 -11.37
C TYR A 301 4.04 -14.28 -12.03
N SER A 302 4.90 -13.41 -12.54
CA SER A 302 6.18 -13.76 -13.18
C SER A 302 7.35 -13.80 -12.18
N ARG A 303 7.07 -13.93 -10.88
CA ARG A 303 8.06 -14.03 -9.78
C ARG A 303 9.02 -12.84 -9.71
N GLY A 304 8.51 -11.63 -9.94
CA GLY A 304 9.32 -10.41 -9.92
C GLY A 304 10.22 -10.28 -11.16
N THR A 305 9.91 -10.95 -12.28
CA THR A 305 10.60 -10.69 -13.54
C THR A 305 10.36 -9.24 -13.94
N ILE A 306 11.44 -8.55 -14.33
CA ILE A 306 11.36 -7.16 -14.81
C ILE A 306 10.49 -7.15 -16.09
N PRO A 307 9.46 -6.30 -16.18
CA PRO A 307 8.66 -6.19 -17.39
C PRO A 307 9.51 -5.84 -18.61
N TRP A 308 9.25 -6.52 -19.73
CA TRP A 308 10.00 -6.37 -20.98
C TRP A 308 11.49 -6.68 -20.86
N SER A 309 11.90 -7.52 -19.90
CA SER A 309 13.32 -7.84 -19.63
C SER A 309 14.13 -8.33 -20.83
N GLU A 310 13.46 -8.84 -21.87
CA GLU A 310 14.06 -9.25 -23.13
C GLU A 310 14.47 -8.07 -24.04
N ILE A 311 14.00 -6.87 -23.74
CA ILE A 311 14.29 -5.64 -24.47
C ILE A 311 15.33 -4.84 -23.67
N GLU A 312 16.50 -4.61 -24.25
CA GLU A 312 17.58 -3.87 -23.60
C GLU A 312 17.31 -2.36 -23.56
N ASN A 313 16.77 -1.78 -24.64
CA ASN A 313 16.55 -0.33 -24.77
C ASN A 313 15.10 0.05 -24.41
N ASP A 314 14.95 0.98 -23.48
CA ASP A 314 13.67 1.53 -23.05
C ASP A 314 12.92 2.28 -24.19
N ASP A 315 13.59 2.81 -25.21
CA ASP A 315 12.93 3.41 -26.40
C ASP A 315 12.10 2.38 -27.17
N GLU A 316 12.59 1.13 -27.26
CA GLU A 316 11.87 0.05 -27.91
C GLU A 316 10.67 -0.39 -27.05
N VAL A 317 10.80 -0.38 -25.72
CA VAL A 317 9.68 -0.61 -24.81
C VAL A 317 8.60 0.46 -25.01
N ILE A 318 9.00 1.74 -25.08
CA ILE A 318 8.09 2.86 -25.37
C ILE A 318 7.37 2.64 -26.69
N ARG A 319 8.08 2.27 -27.75
CA ARG A 319 7.50 2.02 -29.07
C ARG A 319 6.46 0.89 -29.02
N ARG A 320 6.75 -0.21 -28.34
CA ARG A 320 5.83 -1.35 -28.23
C ARG A 320 4.57 -1.01 -27.45
N VAL A 321 4.74 -0.39 -26.27
CA VAL A 321 3.62 0.02 -25.42
C VAL A 321 2.73 1.05 -26.13
N THR A 322 3.32 2.04 -26.80
CA THR A 322 2.54 3.05 -27.53
C THR A 322 1.85 2.50 -28.79
N ASN A 323 2.32 1.39 -29.35
CA ASN A 323 1.65 0.64 -30.42
C ASN A 323 0.60 -0.37 -29.92
N GLY A 324 0.38 -0.48 -28.61
CA GLY A 324 -0.63 -1.36 -28.02
C GLY A 324 -0.19 -2.81 -27.90
N GLU A 325 1.13 -3.08 -27.92
CA GLU A 325 1.65 -4.41 -27.61
C GLU A 325 1.58 -4.68 -26.09
N PHE A 326 1.24 -5.91 -25.72
CA PHE A 326 1.18 -6.35 -24.32
C PHE A 326 2.36 -7.27 -23.98
N LEU A 327 2.67 -7.34 -22.69
CA LEU A 327 3.54 -8.38 -22.15
C LEU A 327 2.92 -9.78 -22.45
N PRO A 328 3.75 -10.83 -22.56
CA PRO A 328 3.23 -12.17 -22.81
C PRO A 328 2.48 -12.73 -21.60
N LYS A 329 1.43 -13.54 -21.82
CA LYS A 329 0.70 -14.22 -20.73
C LYS A 329 1.66 -15.11 -19.91
N PRO A 330 1.74 -14.95 -18.57
CA PRO A 330 2.57 -15.82 -17.73
C PRO A 330 2.11 -17.27 -17.77
N SER A 331 3.04 -18.22 -17.59
CA SER A 331 2.70 -19.65 -17.50
C SER A 331 1.82 -19.94 -16.28
N ASN A 332 0.85 -20.84 -16.43
CA ASN A 332 -0.13 -21.23 -15.40
C ASN A 332 -1.11 -20.13 -14.95
N CYS A 333 -1.08 -18.97 -15.60
CA CYS A 333 -2.05 -17.89 -15.41
C CYS A 333 -3.44 -18.31 -15.91
N SER A 334 -4.47 -18.22 -15.05
CA SER A 334 -5.83 -18.55 -15.46
C SER A 334 -6.33 -17.58 -16.54
N GLU A 335 -7.21 -18.05 -17.43
CA GLU A 335 -7.69 -17.21 -18.54
C GLU A 335 -8.46 -15.99 -18.04
N LEU A 336 -9.31 -16.17 -17.01
CA LEU A 336 -10.08 -15.05 -16.47
C LEU A 336 -9.18 -14.01 -15.79
N TYR A 337 -8.18 -14.45 -15.01
CA TYR A 337 -7.22 -13.56 -14.40
C TYR A 337 -6.37 -12.81 -15.46
N TRP A 338 -5.97 -13.49 -16.53
CA TRP A 338 -5.29 -12.86 -17.66
C TRP A 338 -6.14 -11.78 -18.35
N LEU A 339 -7.42 -12.05 -18.60
CA LEU A 339 -8.34 -11.08 -19.18
C LEU A 339 -8.50 -9.84 -18.31
N ILE A 340 -8.49 -10.01 -16.98
CA ILE A 340 -8.52 -8.88 -16.04
C ILE A 340 -7.26 -8.02 -16.19
N ILE A 341 -6.06 -8.63 -16.24
CA ILE A 341 -4.80 -7.90 -16.49
C ILE A 341 -4.88 -7.15 -17.82
N CYS A 342 -5.23 -7.82 -18.92
CA CYS A 342 -5.33 -7.19 -20.25
C CYS A 342 -6.28 -5.98 -20.25
N LYS A 343 -7.38 -6.04 -19.50
CA LYS A 343 -8.33 -4.91 -19.39
C LYS A 343 -7.71 -3.66 -18.75
N THR A 344 -6.71 -3.81 -17.89
CA THR A 344 -5.97 -2.67 -17.33
C THR A 344 -5.00 -2.03 -18.33
N TRP A 345 -4.66 -2.74 -19.41
CA TRP A 345 -3.72 -2.28 -20.44
C TRP A 345 -4.36 -1.68 -21.69
N SER A 346 -5.66 -1.35 -21.64
CA SER A 346 -6.32 -0.62 -22.73
C SER A 346 -5.55 0.66 -23.09
N GLN A 347 -5.32 0.90 -24.40
CA GLN A 347 -4.58 2.08 -24.87
C GLN A 347 -5.25 3.38 -24.41
N TYR A 348 -6.58 3.44 -24.46
CA TYR A 348 -7.34 4.59 -24.00
C TYR A 348 -7.61 4.50 -22.49
N PRO A 349 -7.23 5.52 -21.69
CA PRO A 349 -7.43 5.51 -20.23
C PRO A 349 -8.89 5.31 -19.80
N THR A 350 -9.85 5.78 -20.62
CA THR A 350 -11.29 5.64 -20.37
C THR A 350 -11.79 4.20 -20.40
N ASP A 351 -11.11 3.34 -21.15
CA ASP A 351 -11.50 1.94 -21.34
C ASP A 351 -10.91 1.02 -20.27
N ARG A 352 -9.98 1.55 -19.46
CA ARG A 352 -9.44 0.84 -18.28
C ARG A 352 -10.47 0.87 -17.15
N PRO A 353 -10.53 -0.16 -16.29
CA PRO A 353 -11.39 -0.13 -15.11
C PRO A 353 -10.96 1.00 -14.14
N SER A 354 -11.82 1.39 -13.20
CA SER A 354 -11.35 2.10 -11.99
C SER A 354 -10.77 1.10 -11.01
N PHE A 355 -10.09 1.56 -9.95
CA PHE A 355 -9.66 0.64 -8.90
C PHE A 355 -10.83 -0.09 -8.22
N THR A 356 -11.96 0.58 -8.02
CA THR A 356 -13.20 -0.04 -7.50
C THR A 356 -13.71 -1.16 -8.40
N GLU A 357 -13.71 -0.95 -9.71
CA GLU A 357 -14.15 -1.97 -10.68
C GLU A 357 -13.13 -3.12 -10.77
N LEU A 358 -11.83 -2.83 -10.72
CA LEU A 358 -10.79 -3.85 -10.69
C LEU A 358 -10.88 -4.73 -9.44
N LYS A 359 -11.17 -4.13 -8.27
CA LYS A 359 -11.44 -4.86 -7.02
C LYS A 359 -12.58 -5.86 -7.19
N ARG A 360 -13.70 -5.41 -7.78
CA ARG A 360 -14.87 -6.27 -8.05
C ARG A 360 -14.51 -7.45 -8.95
N LEU A 361 -13.81 -7.21 -10.05
CA LEU A 361 -13.40 -8.25 -10.99
C LEU A 361 -12.49 -9.31 -10.33
N LEU A 362 -11.55 -8.87 -9.48
CA LEU A 362 -10.67 -9.80 -8.77
C LEU A 362 -11.40 -10.59 -7.68
N MET A 363 -12.35 -9.98 -6.97
CA MET A 363 -13.19 -10.70 -6.01
C MET A 363 -14.06 -11.78 -6.68
N GLU A 364 -14.59 -11.50 -7.87
CA GLU A 364 -15.31 -12.51 -8.67
C GLU A 364 -14.39 -13.68 -9.05
N GLN A 365 -13.17 -13.39 -9.49
CA GLN A 365 -12.19 -14.43 -9.80
C GLN A 365 -11.78 -15.24 -8.55
N TYR A 366 -11.62 -14.57 -7.41
CA TYR A 366 -11.31 -15.22 -6.14
C TYR A 366 -12.38 -16.25 -5.75
N ASN A 367 -13.65 -15.87 -5.88
CA ASN A 367 -14.80 -16.71 -5.55
C ASN A 367 -14.98 -17.87 -6.54
N ASN A 368 -14.77 -17.64 -7.84
CA ASN A 368 -14.84 -18.70 -8.87
C ASN A 368 -13.75 -19.77 -8.70
N SER A 369 -12.64 -19.41 -8.06
CA SER A 369 -11.54 -20.33 -7.77
C SER A 369 -11.79 -21.21 -6.54
N VAL A 370 -12.94 -21.08 -5.85
CA VAL A 370 -13.37 -22.00 -4.79
C VAL A 370 -14.17 -23.13 -5.44
N PRO A 371 -13.77 -24.41 -5.29
CA PRO A 371 -14.65 -25.49 -5.69
C PRO A 371 -15.93 -25.37 -4.86
N VAL A 372 -17.07 -25.17 -5.54
CA VAL A 372 -18.37 -25.32 -4.90
C VAL A 372 -18.42 -26.75 -4.40
N SER A 373 -18.27 -26.96 -3.09
CA SER A 373 -18.50 -28.28 -2.50
C SER A 373 -19.87 -28.74 -3.00
N PRO A 374 -20.00 -29.95 -3.57
CA PRO A 374 -21.31 -30.45 -3.93
C PRO A 374 -22.19 -30.40 -2.67
N PRO A 375 -23.47 -29.99 -2.78
CA PRO A 375 -24.35 -29.99 -1.62
C PRO A 375 -24.30 -31.37 -0.98
N PHE A 376 -24.00 -31.40 0.32
CA PHE A 376 -23.98 -32.61 1.13
C PHE A 376 -25.30 -33.36 0.92
N GLY A 377 -25.28 -34.43 0.12
CA GLY A 377 -26.48 -35.20 -0.18
C GLY A 377 -26.53 -35.84 -1.56
N MET A 378 -25.47 -36.54 -1.98
CA MET A 378 -25.64 -37.60 -2.97
C MET A 378 -24.56 -38.66 -2.77
N PHE A 379 -24.74 -39.49 -1.74
CA PHE A 379 -24.13 -40.81 -1.75
C PHE A 379 -24.83 -41.61 -2.84
N ALA A 380 -24.18 -41.72 -4.00
CA ALA A 380 -24.50 -42.77 -4.95
C ALA A 380 -24.19 -44.10 -4.27
N LEU A 381 -25.23 -44.85 -3.92
CA LEU A 381 -25.15 -46.29 -3.67
C LEU A 381 -24.71 -46.94 -4.99
N ALA A 382 -23.42 -47.26 -5.06
CA ALA A 382 -22.92 -48.21 -6.04
C ALA A 382 -23.09 -49.62 -5.47
N ILE A 383 -23.83 -50.39 -6.26
CA ILE A 383 -24.32 -51.77 -6.15
C ILE A 383 -23.21 -52.77 -5.79
#